data_AF-A0A8S1EG45-F1
#
_entry.id   AF-A0A8S1EG45-F1
#
_cell.length_a   1.000
_cell.length_b   1.000
_cell.length_c   1.000
_cell.angle_alpha   90.00
_cell.angle_beta   90.00
_cell.angle_gamma   90.00
#
_symmetry.space_group_name_H-M   'P 1'
#
loop_
_entity.id
_entity.type
_entity.pdbx_description
1 polymer ?
#
loop_
_entity_poly.entity_id
_entity_poly.type
_entity_poly.pdbx_seq_one_letter_code
_entity_poly.pdbx_strand_id
1 'polypeptide(L)'
;MQREWELISCTFILFILVVQCQEDPPISNKLEDITNAPPHHHHHHHHHHKSRVQRLRTPICVNGKAVDGACHCDLDFVGKHCEKQKHCESYRRFRNGSCPACKKGYDGTFCEDIVCVNGSADKHKNFCTCNKPFSGKHCDELETKHIYSYYNQKVFLLGPLGAISLIPMCALYAGCEYFAKKRQVKRVEAMMSGQNIPVGNKTLKKLLDDV
;
A
#
# COMPACT_ATOMS: atom_id res chain seq x y z
N MET A 1 -1.67 -31.53 -1.97
CA MET A 1 -0.95 -31.78 -3.24
C MET A 1 -0.67 -30.52 -4.07
N GLN A 2 -0.78 -29.29 -3.53
CA GLN A 2 -0.43 -28.05 -4.26
C GLN A 2 0.99 -27.53 -3.94
N ARG A 3 1.58 -27.94 -2.80
CA ARG A 3 2.89 -27.46 -2.31
C ARG A 3 4.11 -28.12 -2.96
N GLU A 4 3.94 -29.27 -3.63
CA GLU A 4 5.06 -29.94 -4.29
C GLU A 4 5.39 -29.33 -5.66
N TRP A 5 4.41 -28.71 -6.33
CA TRP A 5 4.62 -28.03 -7.62
C TRP A 5 5.45 -26.74 -7.50
N GLU A 6 5.38 -26.04 -6.36
CA GLU A 6 6.17 -24.83 -6.09
C GLU A 6 7.67 -25.14 -5.86
N LEU A 7 7.98 -26.26 -5.20
CA LEU A 7 9.37 -26.73 -5.00
C LEU A 7 9.99 -27.28 -6.29
N ILE A 8 9.20 -27.94 -7.14
CA ILE A 8 9.64 -28.39 -8.46
C ILE A 8 9.87 -27.18 -9.38
N SER A 9 9.02 -26.15 -9.33
CA SER A 9 9.21 -24.89 -10.06
C SER A 9 10.50 -24.16 -9.63
N CYS A 10 10.74 -24.01 -8.32
CA CYS A 10 11.96 -23.36 -7.82
C CYS A 10 13.25 -24.11 -8.17
N THR A 11 13.24 -25.44 -8.18
CA THR A 11 14.39 -26.25 -8.58
C THR A 11 14.61 -26.22 -10.09
N PHE A 12 13.55 -26.22 -10.90
CA PHE A 12 13.64 -26.00 -12.36
C PHE A 12 14.16 -24.61 -12.73
N ILE A 13 13.74 -23.55 -12.02
CA ILE A 13 14.24 -22.18 -12.23
C ILE A 13 15.73 -22.08 -11.86
N LEU A 14 16.17 -22.72 -10.76
CA LEU A 14 17.60 -22.79 -10.42
C LEU A 14 18.41 -23.53 -11.48
N PHE A 15 17.85 -24.61 -12.05
CA PHE A 15 18.48 -25.38 -13.12
C PHE A 15 18.58 -24.57 -14.42
N ILE A 16 17.53 -23.81 -14.76
CA ILE A 16 17.51 -22.90 -15.92
C ILE A 16 18.55 -21.77 -15.75
N LEU A 17 18.72 -21.20 -14.55
CA LEU A 17 19.72 -20.16 -14.29
C LEU A 17 21.16 -20.69 -14.35
N VAL A 18 21.42 -21.95 -13.97
CA VAL A 18 22.71 -22.61 -14.21
C VAL A 18 22.95 -22.84 -15.71
N VAL A 19 21.90 -23.09 -16.49
CA VAL A 19 21.97 -23.25 -17.95
C VAL A 19 22.18 -21.92 -18.67
N GLN A 20 21.68 -20.79 -18.16
CA GLN A 20 21.80 -19.45 -18.79
C GLN A 20 23.21 -18.84 -18.81
N CYS A 21 24.26 -19.55 -18.35
CA CYS A 21 25.65 -19.20 -18.68
C CYS A 21 26.04 -19.67 -20.11
N GLN A 22 25.11 -20.32 -20.81
CA GLN A 22 25.11 -20.55 -22.24
C GLN A 22 23.79 -20.00 -22.82
N GLU A 23 23.93 -19.16 -23.84
CA GLU A 23 22.89 -18.71 -24.77
C GLU A 23 21.97 -17.57 -24.27
N ASP A 24 22.23 -16.38 -24.81
CA ASP A 24 21.27 -15.28 -24.89
C ASP A 24 20.11 -15.67 -25.83
N PRO A 25 18.86 -15.33 -25.47
CA PRO A 25 17.83 -15.09 -26.47
C PRO A 25 17.06 -13.76 -26.25
N PRO A 26 16.29 -13.32 -27.26
CA PRO A 26 16.19 -11.92 -27.64
C PRO A 26 14.99 -11.15 -27.05
N ILE A 27 15.13 -9.82 -27.15
CA ILE A 27 14.18 -8.76 -26.81
C ILE A 27 12.88 -8.92 -27.61
N SER A 28 11.73 -8.87 -26.93
CA SER A 28 10.42 -8.69 -27.56
C SER A 28 9.59 -7.66 -26.78
N ASN A 29 9.28 -6.55 -27.45
CA ASN A 29 8.42 -5.46 -26.98
C ASN A 29 6.94 -5.77 -27.27
N LYS A 30 6.05 -5.55 -26.29
CA LYS A 30 4.60 -5.32 -26.47
C LYS A 30 4.08 -4.60 -25.23
N LEU A 31 4.05 -3.27 -25.25
CA LEU A 31 2.94 -2.38 -25.65
C LEU A 31 1.73 -2.46 -24.70
N GLU A 32 1.55 -1.32 -24.02
CA GLU A 32 0.43 -0.92 -23.17
C GLU A 32 -0.89 -0.80 -23.95
N ASP A 33 -2.00 -1.06 -23.29
CA ASP A 33 -3.27 -0.41 -23.64
C ASP A 33 -4.07 -0.10 -22.37
N ILE A 34 -4.46 1.17 -22.26
CA ILE A 34 -5.22 1.79 -21.18
C ILE A 34 -6.58 2.12 -21.79
N THR A 35 -7.67 1.58 -21.24
CA THR A 35 -9.01 2.03 -21.63
C THR A 35 -9.96 2.12 -20.44
N ASN A 36 -10.09 3.35 -19.95
CA ASN A 36 -11.30 4.11 -19.61
C ASN A 36 -12.45 3.46 -18.79
N ALA A 37 -12.71 4.06 -17.61
CA ALA A 37 -14.02 4.14 -16.93
C ALA A 37 -14.94 5.18 -17.63
N PRO A 38 -16.30 5.21 -17.51
CA PRO A 38 -17.08 5.58 -16.29
C PRO A 38 -18.56 5.01 -16.29
N PRO A 39 -19.58 5.60 -15.61
CA PRO A 39 -19.75 6.01 -14.20
C PRO A 39 -20.91 5.27 -13.47
N HIS A 40 -20.93 5.39 -12.14
CA HIS A 40 -21.96 4.90 -11.23
C HIS A 40 -23.20 5.82 -11.15
N HIS A 41 -24.40 5.24 -11.19
CA HIS A 41 -25.66 5.91 -10.85
C HIS A 41 -26.07 5.61 -9.40
N HIS A 42 -26.28 6.65 -8.59
CA HIS A 42 -26.86 6.54 -7.25
C HIS A 42 -28.36 6.85 -7.29
N HIS A 43 -29.19 5.88 -6.89
CA HIS A 43 -30.61 6.08 -6.65
C HIS A 43 -30.85 6.59 -5.23
N HIS A 44 -31.51 7.74 -5.10
CA HIS A 44 -32.06 8.25 -3.85
C HIS A 44 -33.43 7.64 -3.57
N HIS A 45 -33.55 6.90 -2.46
CA HIS A 45 -34.85 6.49 -1.92
C HIS A 45 -35.37 7.57 -0.94
N HIS A 46 -36.49 8.19 -1.29
CA HIS A 46 -37.31 8.97 -0.36
C HIS A 46 -38.22 8.03 0.44
N HIS A 47 -37.93 7.83 1.72
CA HIS A 47 -38.86 7.19 2.64
C HIS A 47 -39.76 8.23 3.32
N HIS A 48 -41.02 8.26 2.90
CA HIS A 48 -42.11 8.90 3.64
C HIS A 48 -42.48 8.03 4.85
N HIS A 49 -42.21 8.53 6.07
CA HIS A 49 -42.75 7.94 7.29
C HIS A 49 -44.12 8.54 7.63
N LYS A 50 -45.17 7.69 7.59
CA LYS A 50 -46.50 7.98 8.14
C LYS A 50 -46.44 7.97 9.67
N SER A 51 -46.85 9.08 10.29
CA SER A 51 -46.91 9.30 11.72
C SER A 51 -47.97 8.42 12.40
N ARG A 52 -47.53 7.62 13.37
CA ARG A 52 -48.42 6.92 14.31
C ARG A 52 -48.32 7.66 15.65
N VAL A 53 -49.46 8.11 16.16
CA VAL A 53 -49.63 8.83 17.43
C VAL A 53 -48.97 8.04 18.56
N GLN A 54 -47.86 8.54 19.09
CA GLN A 54 -47.22 8.05 20.30
C GLN A 54 -47.10 9.21 21.28
N ARG A 55 -47.44 8.94 22.55
CA ARG A 55 -47.38 9.86 23.68
C ARG A 55 -46.13 10.75 23.59
N LEU A 56 -46.33 12.06 23.68
CA LEU A 56 -45.33 13.11 23.46
C LEU A 56 -44.20 13.00 24.49
N ARG A 57 -43.27 12.06 24.28
CA ARG A 57 -41.97 12.08 24.95
C ARG A 57 -41.22 13.24 24.34
N THR A 58 -40.89 14.22 25.17
CA THR A 58 -40.02 15.33 24.76
C THR A 58 -38.71 14.74 24.22
N PRO A 59 -38.28 15.11 23.00
CA PRO A 59 -37.05 14.60 22.44
C PRO A 59 -35.86 15.07 23.28
N ILE A 60 -34.85 14.21 23.42
CA ILE A 60 -33.58 14.57 24.06
C ILE A 60 -32.81 15.45 23.08
N CYS A 61 -32.48 16.67 23.49
CA CYS A 61 -31.67 17.61 22.72
C CYS A 61 -30.35 17.80 23.45
N VAL A 62 -29.22 17.61 22.76
CA VAL A 62 -27.88 17.73 23.36
C VAL A 62 -27.52 19.21 23.56
N ASN A 63 -27.69 20.02 22.50
CA ASN A 63 -27.37 21.44 22.48
C ASN A 63 -28.55 22.27 21.95
N GLY A 64 -29.61 22.35 22.77
CA GLY A 64 -30.82 23.08 22.41
C GLY A 64 -31.99 22.80 23.33
N LYS A 65 -33.18 23.24 22.92
CA LYS A 65 -34.41 23.10 23.71
C LYS A 65 -35.45 22.29 22.95
N ALA A 66 -36.19 21.44 23.66
CA ALA A 66 -37.33 20.74 23.10
C ALA A 66 -38.53 21.69 23.02
N VAL A 67 -38.99 21.99 21.80
CA VAL A 67 -40.16 22.84 21.53
C VAL A 67 -41.08 22.07 20.57
N ASP A 68 -42.35 21.94 20.91
CA ASP A 68 -43.37 21.25 20.10
C ASP A 68 -43.00 19.83 19.65
N GLY A 69 -42.27 19.09 20.49
CA GLY A 69 -41.85 17.72 20.19
C GLY A 69 -40.67 17.61 19.22
N ALA A 70 -40.01 18.72 18.88
CA ALA A 70 -38.77 18.77 18.10
C ALA A 70 -37.66 19.49 18.87
N CYS A 71 -36.39 19.28 18.48
CA CYS A 71 -35.27 20.01 19.05
C CYS A 71 -35.03 21.31 18.28
N HIS A 72 -35.07 22.43 18.99
CA HIS A 72 -34.60 23.72 18.50
C HIS A 72 -33.15 23.90 18.96
N CYS A 73 -32.21 23.77 18.02
CA CYS A 73 -30.78 23.81 18.31
C CYS A 73 -30.25 25.21 18.55
N ASP A 74 -29.22 25.30 19.38
CA ASP A 74 -28.46 26.54 19.55
C ASP A 74 -27.78 26.94 18.22
N LEU A 75 -27.40 28.21 18.09
CA LEU A 75 -26.94 28.82 16.82
C LEU A 75 -25.81 28.04 16.12
N ASP A 76 -24.92 27.42 16.89
CA ASP A 76 -23.75 26.69 16.39
C ASP A 76 -23.94 25.17 16.29
N PHE A 77 -25.16 24.66 16.46
CA PHE A 77 -25.46 23.23 16.39
C PHE A 77 -26.57 22.89 15.41
N VAL A 78 -26.53 21.67 14.86
CA VAL A 78 -27.52 21.09 13.94
C VAL A 78 -27.69 19.60 14.22
N GLY A 79 -28.65 18.99 13.53
CA GLY A 79 -29.01 17.60 13.68
C GLY A 79 -30.36 17.44 14.34
N LYS A 80 -30.88 16.21 14.34
CA LYS A 80 -32.21 15.92 14.89
C LYS A 80 -32.23 16.13 16.41
N HIS A 81 -31.09 15.94 17.05
CA HIS A 81 -30.88 16.06 18.49
C HIS A 81 -29.84 17.13 18.83
N CYS A 82 -29.50 18.01 17.88
CA CYS A 82 -28.47 19.04 18.04
C CYS A 82 -27.09 18.49 18.40
N GLU A 83 -26.77 17.32 17.84
CA GLU A 83 -25.56 16.56 18.11
C GLU A 83 -24.35 17.01 17.27
N LYS A 84 -24.59 17.68 16.14
CA LYS A 84 -23.53 18.12 15.22
C LYS A 84 -23.20 19.59 15.43
N GLN A 85 -21.92 19.91 15.55
CA GLN A 85 -21.44 21.29 15.63
C GLN A 85 -21.18 21.86 14.23
N LYS A 86 -21.58 23.11 14.00
CA LYS A 86 -21.33 23.87 12.78
C LYS A 86 -19.92 24.45 12.78
N HIS A 87 -19.15 24.22 11.73
CA HIS A 87 -17.78 24.74 11.58
C HIS A 87 -17.68 25.82 10.49
N CYS A 88 -18.41 26.93 10.65
CA CYS A 88 -18.26 28.07 9.75
C CYS A 88 -16.87 28.72 9.88
N GLU A 89 -16.37 29.25 8.78
CA GLU A 89 -15.16 30.07 8.75
C GLU A 89 -15.34 31.41 9.49
N SER A 90 -16.53 32.02 9.39
CA SER A 90 -16.87 33.28 10.06
C SER A 90 -18.13 33.16 10.93
N TYR A 91 -18.36 34.14 11.81
CA TYR A 91 -19.58 34.22 12.61
C TYR A 91 -20.84 34.62 11.80
N ARG A 92 -20.67 35.02 10.53
CA ARG A 92 -21.80 35.39 9.67
C ARG A 92 -22.60 34.16 9.30
N ARG A 93 -23.93 34.28 9.32
CA ARG A 93 -24.88 33.22 8.95
C ARG A 93 -25.89 33.77 7.95
N PHE A 94 -26.33 32.92 7.03
CA PHE A 94 -27.49 33.23 6.18
C PHE A 94 -28.79 33.18 6.99
N ARG A 95 -29.90 33.66 6.43
CA ARG A 95 -31.21 33.72 7.11
C ARG A 95 -31.75 32.34 7.54
N ASN A 96 -31.39 31.30 6.82
CA ASN A 96 -31.69 29.89 7.14
C ASN A 96 -30.73 29.30 8.20
N GLY A 97 -29.75 30.07 8.69
CA GLY A 97 -28.73 29.61 9.64
C GLY A 97 -27.54 28.89 9.01
N SER A 98 -27.45 28.82 7.67
CA SER A 98 -26.32 28.19 6.95
C SER A 98 -25.07 29.05 6.95
N CYS A 99 -23.92 28.42 6.72
CA CYS A 99 -22.62 29.09 6.66
C CYS A 99 -22.38 29.72 5.28
N PRO A 100 -21.79 30.93 5.20
CA PRO A 100 -21.28 31.47 3.94
C PRO A 100 -20.06 30.72 3.43
N ALA A 101 -19.20 30.26 4.34
CA ALA A 101 -18.02 29.46 4.05
C ALA A 101 -17.69 28.54 5.23
N CYS A 102 -17.12 27.38 4.94
CA CYS A 102 -16.71 26.38 5.92
C CYS A 102 -15.24 26.52 6.30
N LYS A 103 -14.90 26.17 7.54
CA LYS A 103 -13.50 25.98 7.92
C LYS A 103 -12.87 24.89 7.06
N LYS A 104 -11.58 25.02 6.79
CA LYS A 104 -10.81 24.01 6.05
C LYS A 104 -11.00 22.62 6.69
N GLY A 105 -11.32 21.62 5.86
CA GLY A 105 -11.57 20.25 6.31
C GLY A 105 -13.01 19.96 6.75
N TYR A 106 -13.94 20.89 6.54
CA TYR A 106 -15.37 20.70 6.80
C TYR A 106 -16.20 21.05 5.58
N ASP A 107 -17.33 20.38 5.44
CA ASP A 107 -18.29 20.55 4.35
C ASP A 107 -19.73 20.35 4.85
N GLY A 108 -20.69 20.55 3.96
CA GLY A 108 -22.12 20.49 4.24
C GLY A 108 -22.77 21.87 4.30
N THR A 109 -24.09 21.89 4.24
CA THR A 109 -24.87 23.15 4.21
C THR A 109 -24.64 24.01 5.44
N PHE A 110 -24.33 23.41 6.59
CA PHE A 110 -24.02 24.08 7.85
C PHE A 110 -22.57 23.84 8.30
N CYS A 111 -21.71 23.31 7.42
CA CYS A 111 -20.33 22.90 7.72
C CYS A 111 -20.26 21.90 8.89
N GLU A 112 -21.19 20.96 8.91
CA GLU A 112 -21.39 20.00 9.99
C GLU A 112 -20.60 18.70 9.80
N ASP A 113 -20.22 18.38 8.56
CA ASP A 113 -19.58 17.13 8.20
C ASP A 113 -18.06 17.32 8.04
N ILE A 114 -17.29 16.40 8.61
CA ILE A 114 -15.84 16.39 8.49
C ILE A 114 -15.41 15.79 7.15
N VAL A 115 -14.45 16.43 6.49
CA VAL A 115 -13.79 15.94 5.28
C VAL A 115 -12.43 15.38 5.64
N CYS A 116 -12.15 14.17 5.17
CA CYS A 116 -10.89 13.46 5.37
C CYS A 116 -10.14 13.37 4.04
N VAL A 117 -8.84 13.65 4.02
CA VAL A 117 -8.01 13.60 2.81
C VAL A 117 -7.61 12.15 2.50
N ASN A 118 -7.01 11.46 3.48
CA ASN A 118 -6.51 10.08 3.32
C ASN A 118 -7.21 9.12 4.28
N GLY A 119 -8.53 8.99 4.18
CA GLY A 119 -9.30 8.12 5.06
C GLY A 119 -10.80 8.14 4.79
N SER A 120 -11.57 7.54 5.69
CA SER A 120 -13.03 7.52 5.64
C SER A 120 -13.63 8.41 6.72
N ALA A 121 -14.62 9.22 6.35
CA ALA A 121 -15.36 10.08 7.28
C ALA A 121 -16.56 9.36 7.92
N ASP A 122 -16.64 9.39 9.25
CA ASP A 122 -17.80 8.88 9.97
C ASP A 122 -18.83 9.99 10.21
N LYS A 123 -19.92 9.97 9.42
CA LYS A 123 -20.99 11.01 9.41
C LYS A 123 -21.70 11.26 10.75
N HIS A 124 -21.57 10.34 11.71
CA HIS A 124 -22.25 10.42 13.01
C HIS A 124 -21.36 10.96 14.14
N LYS A 125 -20.04 10.80 14.02
CA LYS A 125 -19.11 11.08 15.11
C LYS A 125 -18.11 12.20 14.77
N ASN A 126 -18.22 12.80 13.58
CA ASN A 126 -17.39 13.92 13.12
C ASN A 126 -15.88 13.67 13.31
N PHE A 127 -15.44 12.43 13.08
CA PHE A 127 -14.02 12.05 13.11
C PHE A 127 -13.67 11.28 11.84
N CYS A 128 -12.39 11.34 11.49
CA CYS A 128 -11.83 10.61 10.37
C CYS A 128 -11.15 9.33 10.86
N THR A 129 -11.39 8.23 10.16
CA THR A 129 -10.60 7.02 10.29
C THR A 129 -9.52 7.05 9.21
N CYS A 130 -8.27 7.33 9.61
CA CYS A 130 -7.16 7.52 8.69
C CYS A 130 -6.54 6.21 8.21
N ASN A 131 -6.16 6.17 6.93
CA ASN A 131 -5.36 5.10 6.37
C ASN A 131 -3.90 5.27 6.82
N LYS A 132 -3.28 4.21 7.35
CA LYS A 132 -1.85 4.25 7.69
C LYS A 132 -1.01 4.49 6.42
N PRO A 133 0.06 5.30 6.48
CA PRO A 133 0.68 5.92 7.66
C PRO A 133 0.16 7.32 8.02
N PHE A 134 -0.89 7.81 7.37
CA PHE A 134 -1.42 9.17 7.58
C PHE A 134 -2.10 9.31 8.95
N SER A 135 -2.00 10.51 9.53
CA SER A 135 -2.58 10.87 10.82
C SER A 135 -3.17 12.29 10.79
N GLY A 136 -3.56 12.80 11.95
CA GLY A 136 -4.20 14.10 12.09
C GLY A 136 -5.72 14.03 12.03
N LYS A 137 -6.38 15.15 12.37
CA LYS A 137 -7.84 15.24 12.44
C LYS A 137 -8.51 14.99 11.09
N HIS A 138 -7.86 15.44 10.00
CA HIS A 138 -8.35 15.33 8.63
C HIS A 138 -7.53 14.35 7.79
N CYS A 139 -6.66 13.54 8.41
CA CYS A 139 -5.78 12.57 7.75
C CYS A 139 -4.84 13.20 6.70
N ASP A 140 -4.39 14.43 6.96
CA ASP A 140 -3.49 15.21 6.12
C ASP A 140 -2.06 15.30 6.68
N GLU A 141 -1.85 14.88 7.92
CA GLU A 141 -0.53 14.85 8.53
C GLU A 141 0.22 13.58 8.14
N LEU A 142 1.46 13.77 7.69
CA LEU A 142 2.36 12.69 7.30
C LEU A 142 3.70 12.88 8.00
N GLU A 143 3.86 12.26 9.17
CA GLU A 143 5.13 12.29 9.90
C GLU A 143 6.10 11.22 9.37
N THR A 144 7.34 11.63 9.08
CA THR A 144 8.41 10.73 8.64
C THR A 144 8.65 9.59 9.63
N LYS A 145 8.54 9.86 10.94
CA LYS A 145 8.64 8.83 11.99
C LYS A 145 7.60 7.73 11.83
N HIS A 146 6.35 8.09 11.51
CA HIS A 146 5.25 7.14 11.32
C HIS A 146 5.41 6.34 10.04
N ILE A 147 5.92 6.97 8.98
CA ILE A 147 6.30 6.30 7.73
C ILE A 147 7.39 5.27 8.01
N TYR A 148 8.51 5.68 8.60
CA TYR A 148 9.63 4.78 8.87
C TYR A 148 9.22 3.63 9.79
N SER A 149 8.45 3.89 10.84
CA SER A 149 7.94 2.83 11.71
C SER A 149 7.04 1.84 10.97
N TYR A 150 6.10 2.33 10.14
CA TYR A 150 5.18 1.49 9.38
C TYR A 150 5.89 0.63 8.33
N TYR A 151 6.79 1.22 7.54
CA TYR A 151 7.54 0.49 6.53
C TYR A 151 8.60 -0.41 7.14
N ASN A 152 9.31 -0.01 8.20
CA ASN A 152 10.26 -0.91 8.88
C ASN A 152 9.54 -2.13 9.48
N GLN A 153 8.35 -1.94 10.05
CA GLN A 153 7.53 -3.07 10.54
C GLN A 153 7.10 -3.99 9.39
N LYS A 154 6.68 -3.43 8.24
CA LYS A 154 6.34 -4.22 7.06
C LYS A 154 7.54 -4.92 6.43
N VAL A 155 8.72 -4.29 6.41
CA VAL A 155 9.96 -4.86 5.90
C VAL A 155 10.45 -5.98 6.83
N PHE A 156 10.32 -5.80 8.15
CA PHE A 156 10.58 -6.86 9.12
C PHE A 156 9.62 -8.05 8.95
N LEU A 157 8.36 -7.78 8.59
CA LEU A 157 7.37 -8.81 8.24
C LEU A 157 7.67 -9.51 6.90
N LEU A 158 8.18 -8.76 5.90
CA LEU A 158 8.71 -9.31 4.65
C LEU A 158 10.01 -10.11 4.86
N GLY A 159 10.69 -9.92 5.99
CA GLY A 159 11.64 -10.86 6.58
C GLY A 159 12.72 -11.35 5.61
N PRO A 160 13.24 -12.59 5.79
CA PRO A 160 14.39 -13.12 5.06
C PRO A 160 14.16 -13.29 3.55
N LEU A 161 12.99 -12.93 2.98
CA LEU A 161 12.74 -13.02 1.54
C LEU A 161 13.73 -12.17 0.73
N GLY A 162 14.16 -11.02 1.27
CA GLY A 162 15.24 -10.24 0.66
C GLY A 162 16.59 -10.97 0.67
N ALA A 163 16.95 -11.62 1.78
CA ALA A 163 18.16 -12.44 1.85
C ALA A 163 18.05 -13.71 0.97
N ILE A 164 16.87 -14.32 0.88
CA ILE A 164 16.58 -15.47 0.03
C ILE A 164 16.66 -15.10 -1.45
N SER A 165 16.37 -13.87 -1.85
CA SER A 165 16.62 -13.41 -3.24
C SER A 165 18.10 -13.22 -3.57
N LEU A 166 18.94 -12.91 -2.57
CA LEU A 166 20.39 -12.75 -2.74
C LEU A 166 21.13 -14.09 -2.82
N ILE A 167 20.62 -15.13 -2.14
CA ILE A 167 21.25 -16.46 -2.12
C ILE A 167 21.41 -17.07 -3.54
N PRO A 168 20.40 -17.06 -4.43
CA PRO A 168 20.53 -17.53 -5.80
C PRO A 168 21.58 -16.74 -6.60
N MET A 169 21.62 -15.41 -6.46
CA MET A 169 22.61 -14.58 -7.15
C MET A 169 24.04 -14.90 -6.69
N CYS A 170 24.24 -15.09 -5.39
CA CYS A 170 25.54 -15.50 -4.84
C CYS A 170 25.94 -16.91 -5.31
N ALA A 171 25.00 -17.85 -5.35
CA ALA A 171 25.25 -19.22 -5.82
C ALA A 171 25.60 -19.25 -7.32
N LEU A 172 24.91 -18.45 -8.14
CA LEU A 172 25.21 -18.30 -9.56
C LEU A 172 26.58 -17.65 -9.78
N TYR A 173 26.90 -16.59 -9.04
CA TYR A 173 28.20 -15.93 -9.12
C TYR A 173 29.35 -16.91 -8.80
N ALA A 174 29.25 -17.65 -7.69
CA ALA A 174 30.24 -18.65 -7.30
C ALA A 174 30.34 -19.80 -8.33
N GLY A 175 29.21 -20.25 -8.88
CA GLY A 175 29.17 -21.23 -9.96
C GLY A 175 29.89 -20.75 -11.21
N CYS A 176 29.63 -19.51 -11.64
CA CYS A 176 30.27 -18.90 -12.80
C CYS A 176 31.79 -18.79 -12.64
N GLU A 177 32.29 -18.34 -11.48
CA GLU A 177 33.74 -18.30 -11.20
C GLU A 177 34.37 -19.70 -11.24
N TYR A 178 33.72 -20.70 -10.64
CA TYR A 178 34.22 -22.07 -10.64
C TYR A 178 34.35 -22.63 -12.07
N PHE A 179 33.33 -22.44 -12.91
CA PHE A 179 33.39 -22.90 -14.30
C PHE A 179 34.38 -22.10 -15.16
N ALA A 180 34.54 -20.79 -14.92
CA ALA A 180 35.54 -19.97 -15.59
C ALA A 180 36.97 -20.47 -15.31
N LYS A 181 37.30 -20.71 -14.03
CA LYS A 181 38.59 -21.29 -13.61
C LYS A 181 38.82 -22.67 -14.23
N LYS A 182 37.80 -23.52 -14.25
CA LYS A 182 37.88 -24.85 -14.88
C LYS A 182 38.16 -24.78 -16.39
N ARG A 183 37.58 -23.82 -17.11
CA ARG A 183 37.86 -23.58 -18.55
C ARG A 183 39.28 -23.07 -18.78
N GLN A 184 39.80 -22.22 -17.89
CA GLN A 184 41.18 -21.73 -17.96
C GLN A 184 42.20 -22.87 -17.81
N VAL A 185 42.01 -23.74 -16.81
CA VAL A 185 42.89 -24.92 -16.61
C VAL A 185 42.89 -25.82 -17.85
N LYS A 186 41.72 -26.11 -18.44
CA LYS A 186 41.61 -26.93 -19.65
C LYS A 186 42.32 -26.32 -20.86
N ARG A 187 42.27 -24.99 -21.03
CA ARG A 187 43.00 -24.30 -22.12
C ARG A 187 44.50 -24.41 -21.94
N VAL A 188 44.99 -24.24 -20.72
CA VAL A 188 46.43 -24.37 -20.41
C VAL A 188 46.90 -25.82 -20.56
N GLU A 189 46.11 -26.80 -20.10
CA GLU A 189 46.40 -28.23 -20.28
C GLU A 189 46.48 -28.61 -21.78
N ALA A 190 45.57 -28.10 -22.61
CA ALA A 190 45.59 -28.33 -24.06
C ALA A 190 46.77 -27.65 -24.78
N MET A 191 47.24 -26.50 -24.28
CA MET A 191 48.45 -25.85 -24.80
C MET A 191 49.73 -26.60 -24.38
N MET A 192 49.73 -27.19 -23.18
CA MET A 192 50.86 -27.95 -22.65
C MET A 192 50.95 -29.37 -23.22
N SER A 193 49.85 -30.06 -23.52
CA SER A 193 49.89 -31.42 -24.09
C SER A 193 50.47 -31.47 -25.52
N GLY A 194 50.47 -30.36 -26.25
CA GLY A 194 51.15 -30.22 -27.54
C GLY A 194 52.68 -30.13 -27.45
N GLN A 195 53.23 -29.88 -26.25
CA GLN A 195 54.65 -29.89 -25.95
C GLN A 195 54.90 -31.08 -25.02
N ASN A 196 55.48 -32.19 -25.49
CA ASN A 196 55.69 -33.48 -24.77
C ASN A 196 56.28 -33.40 -23.34
N ILE A 197 55.59 -32.80 -22.38
CA ILE A 197 55.98 -32.60 -20.99
C ILE A 197 54.80 -33.08 -20.13
N PRO A 198 54.90 -34.24 -19.46
CA PRO A 198 53.82 -34.79 -18.66
C PRO A 198 53.73 -34.04 -17.32
N VAL A 199 53.05 -32.88 -17.31
CA VAL A 199 52.73 -32.17 -16.05
C VAL A 199 51.39 -32.66 -15.52
N GLY A 200 51.40 -33.24 -14.32
CA GLY A 200 50.21 -33.78 -13.68
C GLY A 200 49.16 -32.70 -13.33
N ASN A 201 47.89 -33.01 -13.58
CA ASN A 201 46.74 -32.12 -13.36
C ASN A 201 46.59 -31.54 -11.95
N LYS A 202 47.22 -32.13 -10.93
CA LYS A 202 47.22 -31.60 -9.55
C LYS A 202 48.24 -30.47 -9.36
N THR A 203 49.37 -30.54 -10.05
CA THR A 203 50.45 -29.54 -9.97
C THR A 203 50.06 -28.27 -10.72
N LEU A 204 49.38 -28.41 -11.87
CA LEU A 204 48.88 -27.29 -12.66
C LEU A 204 47.82 -26.47 -11.92
N LYS A 205 46.90 -27.13 -11.20
CA LYS A 205 45.90 -26.43 -10.37
C LYS A 205 46.53 -25.59 -9.27
N LYS A 206 47.55 -26.11 -8.57
CA LYS A 206 48.26 -25.36 -7.53
C LYS A 206 48.94 -24.10 -8.07
N LEU A 207 49.56 -24.18 -9.25
CA LEU A 207 50.23 -23.03 -9.89
C LEU A 207 49.27 -21.93 -10.35
N LEU A 208 48.00 -22.26 -10.60
CA LEU A 208 46.97 -21.31 -11.04
C LEU A 208 46.20 -20.68 -9.86
N ASP A 209 46.27 -21.27 -8.67
CA ASP A 209 45.65 -20.74 -7.44
C ASP A 209 46.61 -19.82 -6.65
N ASP A 210 47.92 -19.85 -6.93
CA ASP A 210 48.98 -19.04 -6.28
C ASP A 210 49.29 -17.70 -7.01
N VAL A 211 48.54 -17.35 -8.06
CA VAL A 211 48.63 -16.06 -8.82
C VAL A 211 47.40 -15.22 -8.55
#